data_AF-A0A0D8Y5C3-F1
#
_entry.id   AF-A0A0D8Y5C3-F1
#
_cell.length_a   1.000
_cell.length_b   1.000
_cell.length_c   1.000
_cell.angle_alpha   90.00
_cell.angle_beta   90.00
_cell.angle_gamma   90.00
#
_symmetry.space_group_name_H-M   'P 1'
#
loop_
_entity.id
_entity.type
_entity.pdbx_description
1 polymer ?
#
loop_
_entity_poly.entity_id
_entity_poly.type
_entity_poly.pdbx_seq_one_letter_code
_entity_poly.pdbx_strand_id
1 'polypeptide(L)'
;MLSCYHCVSQLRLEGIENDAKLALKELVFQRYHVPPSNEFCEDSNAYDFYTSDIQQCDDTDQCLKLSITQKDLLFVMRGCQSQLLRPGYYLSQETGCTNKGPSQCLCDTDLCNLSNCLNIFLSISIMYVVCELFI
;
A
#
# COMPACT_ATOMS: atom_id res chain seq x y z
N MET A 1 0.08 5.56 -19.85
CA MET A 1 -0.19 6.02 -18.48
C MET A 1 -0.33 4.81 -17.60
N LEU A 2 0.14 4.88 -16.36
CA LEU A 2 0.03 3.81 -15.37
C LEU A 2 -1.09 4.15 -14.37
N SER A 3 -2.05 3.24 -14.15
CA SER A 3 -3.13 3.43 -13.18
C SER A 3 -2.76 2.82 -11.83
N CYS A 4 -2.86 3.56 -10.73
CA CYS A 4 -2.58 3.05 -9.38
C CYS A 4 -3.74 3.35 -8.43
N TYR A 5 -4.00 2.46 -7.46
CA TYR A 5 -4.85 2.82 -6.34
C TYR A 5 -4.23 3.97 -5.55
N HIS A 6 -5.06 4.90 -5.10
CA HIS A 6 -4.65 6.13 -4.43
C HIS A 6 -5.47 6.34 -3.17
N CYS A 7 -4.91 5.97 -2.02
CA CYS A 7 -5.61 6.07 -0.75
C CYS A 7 -4.63 6.01 0.43
N VAL A 8 -5.10 6.46 1.58
CA VAL A 8 -4.48 6.15 2.88
C VAL A 8 -5.54 5.56 3.81
N SER A 9 -5.17 4.55 4.59
CA SER A 9 -6.06 4.00 5.61
C SER A 9 -6.27 5.00 6.74
N GLN A 10 -7.42 4.90 7.38
CA GLN A 10 -7.62 5.62 8.63
C GLN A 10 -6.70 5.02 9.68
N LEU A 11 -5.87 5.86 10.29
CA LEU A 11 -5.02 5.43 11.38
C LEU A 11 -5.93 5.09 12.56
N ARG A 12 -6.14 3.79 12.82
CA ARG A 12 -6.84 3.33 14.02
C ARG A 12 -5.95 3.62 15.22
N LEU A 13 -6.41 4.49 16.09
CA LEU A 13 -5.61 5.12 17.14
C LEU A 13 -6.03 4.67 18.54
N GLU A 14 -6.87 3.64 18.62
CA GLU A 14 -7.26 3.03 19.88
C GLU A 14 -6.04 2.33 20.49
N GLY A 15 -5.65 2.73 21.71
CA GLY A 15 -4.53 2.12 22.45
C GLY A 15 -3.14 2.68 22.18
N ILE A 16 -2.97 3.68 21.29
CA ILE A 16 -1.68 4.34 21.02
C ILE A 16 -1.58 5.64 21.83
N GLU A 17 -0.45 5.88 22.49
CA GLU A 17 -0.17 7.14 23.17
C GLU A 17 -0.25 8.33 22.20
N ASN A 18 -0.84 9.44 22.65
CA ASN A 18 -1.05 10.63 21.81
C ASN A 18 0.25 11.16 21.19
N ASP A 19 1.37 11.05 21.92
CA ASP A 19 2.67 11.52 21.46
C ASP A 19 3.22 10.64 20.33
N ALA A 20 3.06 9.31 20.43
CA ALA A 20 3.41 8.38 19.37
C ALA A 20 2.58 8.60 18.10
N LYS A 21 1.30 8.95 18.27
CA LYS A 21 0.41 9.36 17.16
C LYS A 21 0.89 10.63 16.49
N LEU A 22 1.27 11.65 17.26
CA LEU A 22 1.76 12.92 16.72
C LEU A 22 3.07 12.70 15.96
N ALA A 23 3.99 11.95 16.55
CA ALA A 23 5.27 11.61 15.93
C ALA A 23 5.11 10.84 14.61
N LEU A 24 4.22 9.83 14.58
CA LEU A 24 3.96 9.08 13.34
C LEU A 24 3.37 9.98 12.25
N LYS A 25 2.40 10.83 12.60
CA LYS A 25 1.85 11.81 11.65
C LYS A 25 2.96 12.71 11.13
N GLU A 26 3.77 13.29 12.01
CA GLU A 26 4.84 14.19 11.60
C GLU A 26 5.84 13.50 10.68
N LEU A 27 6.29 12.28 11.00
CA LEU A 27 7.19 11.49 10.16
C LEU A 27 6.59 11.18 8.78
N VAL A 28 5.32 10.79 8.73
CA VAL A 28 4.65 10.48 7.46
C VAL A 28 4.47 11.75 6.62
N PHE A 29 4.01 12.85 7.21
CA PHE A 29 3.77 14.10 6.48
C PHE A 29 5.07 14.81 6.04
N GLN A 30 6.19 14.57 6.73
CA GLN A 30 7.51 15.07 6.35
C GLN A 30 8.07 14.35 5.11
N ARG A 31 7.79 13.05 4.96
CA ARG A 31 8.33 12.23 3.88
C ARG A 31 7.40 12.08 2.68
N TYR A 32 6.09 12.18 2.91
CA TYR A 32 5.07 11.89 1.91
C TYR A 32 4.06 13.04 1.73
N HIS A 33 3.53 13.17 0.53
CA HIS A 33 2.27 13.85 0.27
C HIS A 33 1.14 12.87 0.54
N VAL A 34 0.49 13.03 1.69
CA VAL A 34 -0.52 12.09 2.16
C VAL A 34 -1.81 12.24 1.33
N PRO A 35 -2.32 11.16 0.72
CA PRO A 35 -3.54 11.20 -0.10
C PRO A 35 -4.81 11.29 0.77
N PRO A 36 -6.00 11.45 0.17
CA PRO A 36 -7.27 11.36 0.89
C PRO A 36 -7.43 10.02 1.62
N SER A 37 -8.02 10.07 2.81
CA SER A 37 -8.28 8.87 3.60
C SER A 37 -9.47 8.08 3.05
N ASN A 38 -9.32 6.76 2.95
CA ASN A 38 -10.40 5.83 2.61
C ASN A 38 -10.46 4.72 3.68
N GLU A 39 -11.65 4.44 4.18
CA GLU A 39 -11.87 3.46 5.26
C GLU A 39 -11.52 2.03 4.85
N PHE A 40 -11.65 1.70 3.56
CA PHE A 40 -11.35 0.37 3.02
C PHE A 40 -9.91 0.23 2.54
N CYS A 41 -9.10 1.29 2.58
CA CYS A 41 -7.73 1.26 2.08
C CYS A 41 -6.89 0.17 2.78
N GLU A 42 -7.13 -0.12 4.06
CA GLU A 42 -6.38 -1.17 4.75
C GLU A 42 -6.68 -2.59 4.24
N ASP A 43 -7.93 -2.86 3.85
CA ASP A 43 -8.40 -4.18 3.44
C ASP A 43 -8.69 -4.20 1.93
N SER A 44 -7.70 -4.61 1.15
CA SER A 44 -7.85 -4.76 -0.30
C SER A 44 -8.83 -5.86 -0.73
N ASN A 45 -9.27 -6.72 0.19
CA ASN A 45 -10.27 -7.74 -0.09
C ASN A 45 -11.69 -7.24 0.22
N ALA A 46 -11.83 -6.10 0.90
CA ALA A 46 -13.12 -5.50 1.15
C ALA A 46 -13.82 -5.24 -0.19
N TYR A 47 -15.10 -5.60 -0.27
CA TYR A 47 -15.90 -5.37 -1.48
C TYR A 47 -15.85 -3.89 -1.90
N ASP A 48 -15.88 -2.99 -0.92
CA ASP A 48 -15.85 -1.55 -1.15
C ASP A 48 -14.44 -1.01 -1.45
N PHE A 49 -13.37 -1.82 -1.34
CA PHE A 49 -12.01 -1.36 -1.69
C PHE A 49 -11.92 -0.91 -3.14
N TYR A 50 -12.62 -1.59 -4.05
CA TYR A 50 -12.61 -1.26 -5.48
C TYR A 50 -13.27 0.09 -5.80
N THR A 51 -13.92 0.72 -4.80
CA THR A 51 -14.41 2.11 -4.87
C THR A 51 -13.34 3.15 -4.51
N SER A 52 -12.16 2.71 -4.04
CA SER A 52 -11.04 3.61 -3.75
C SER A 52 -10.62 4.37 -5.00
N ASP A 53 -10.14 5.61 -4.80
CA ASP A 53 -9.70 6.45 -5.89
C ASP A 53 -8.55 5.79 -6.67
N ILE A 54 -8.59 5.95 -7.99
CA ILE A 54 -7.54 5.54 -8.90
C ILE A 54 -6.88 6.80 -9.43
N GLN A 55 -5.56 6.84 -9.34
CA GLN A 55 -4.73 7.92 -9.84
C GLN A 55 -4.01 7.47 -11.11
N GLN A 56 -3.90 8.38 -12.08
CA GLN A 56 -3.07 8.20 -13.26
C GLN A 56 -1.66 8.73 -12.98
N CYS A 57 -0.66 7.88 -13.17
CA CYS A 57 0.76 8.18 -13.04
C CYS A 57 1.41 8.31 -14.42
N ASP A 58 2.54 9.01 -14.44
CA ASP A 58 3.38 9.12 -15.64
C ASP A 58 3.94 7.75 -16.06
N ASP A 59 4.26 7.60 -17.35
CA ASP A 59 4.74 6.34 -17.93
C ASP A 59 6.08 5.85 -17.34
N THR A 60 6.85 6.76 -16.75
CA THR A 60 8.13 6.46 -16.09
C THR A 60 7.99 6.26 -14.58
N ASP A 61 6.77 6.42 -14.05
CA ASP A 61 6.50 6.32 -12.62
C ASP A 61 6.13 4.88 -12.21
N GLN A 62 6.02 4.65 -10.91
CA GLN A 62 5.69 3.35 -10.35
C GLN A 62 4.53 3.48 -9.36
N CYS A 63 3.67 2.47 -9.27
CA CYS A 63 2.74 2.37 -8.17
C CYS A 63 3.49 2.02 -6.89
N LEU A 64 3.20 2.75 -5.83
CA LEU A 64 3.70 2.54 -4.49
C LEU A 64 2.59 1.98 -3.61
N LYS A 65 2.93 1.00 -2.77
CA LYS A 65 2.18 0.66 -1.55
C LYS A 65 3.14 0.63 -0.35
N LEU A 66 2.72 1.29 0.71
CA LEU A 66 3.34 1.28 2.03
C LEU A 66 2.37 0.56 2.96
N SER A 67 2.85 -0.43 3.71
CA SER A 67 2.03 -1.17 4.67
C SER A 67 2.79 -1.33 5.97
N ILE A 68 2.24 -0.83 7.06
CA ILE A 68 2.75 -1.04 8.41
C ILE A 68 1.71 -1.90 9.12
N THR A 69 2.12 -3.10 9.50
CA THR A 69 1.30 -4.04 10.26
C THR A 69 2.15 -4.46 11.45
N GLN A 70 1.90 -3.88 12.62
CA GLN A 70 2.64 -4.20 13.84
C GLN A 70 1.73 -4.17 15.05
N LYS A 71 1.52 -5.33 15.68
CA LYS A 71 0.58 -5.52 16.80
C LYS A 71 -0.80 -4.95 16.42
N ASP A 72 -1.20 -3.85 17.04
CA ASP A 72 -2.50 -3.19 16.87
C ASP A 72 -2.45 -2.02 15.87
N LEU A 73 -1.26 -1.69 15.34
CA LEU A 73 -1.11 -0.64 14.33
C LEU A 73 -1.23 -1.24 12.94
N LEU A 74 -2.31 -0.87 12.25
CA LEU A 74 -2.52 -1.13 10.84
C LEU A 74 -2.55 0.20 10.08
N PHE A 75 -1.63 0.38 9.15
CA PHE A 75 -1.55 1.57 8.31
C PHE A 75 -1.16 1.19 6.89
N VAL A 76 -1.94 1.64 5.91
CA VAL A 76 -1.67 1.40 4.50
C VAL A 76 -1.77 2.71 3.72
N MET A 77 -0.83 2.95 2.82
CA MET A 77 -0.86 4.08 1.89
C MET A 77 -0.52 3.60 0.48
N ARG A 78 -1.24 4.10 -0.53
CA ARG A 78 -1.11 3.74 -1.94
C ARG A 78 -1.17 4.96 -2.83
N GLY A 79 -0.45 4.94 -3.95
CA GLY A 79 -0.48 6.00 -4.97
C GLY A 79 0.71 5.92 -5.92
N CYS A 80 0.87 6.93 -6.76
CA CYS A 80 2.05 7.09 -7.62
C CYS A 80 3.29 7.42 -6.79
N GLN A 81 4.43 6.78 -7.06
CA GLN A 81 5.68 7.02 -6.34
C GLN A 81 6.09 8.49 -6.40
N SER A 82 6.12 9.10 -7.59
CA SER A 82 6.57 10.48 -7.77
C SER A 82 5.70 11.51 -7.06
N GLN A 83 4.41 11.22 -6.90
CA GLN A 83 3.46 12.13 -6.28
C GLN A 83 3.36 11.93 -4.77
N LEU A 84 3.49 10.69 -4.30
CA LEU A 84 3.51 10.37 -2.89
C LEU A 84 4.82 10.77 -2.20
N LEU A 85 5.98 10.51 -2.80
CA LEU A 85 7.26 10.85 -2.19
C LEU A 85 7.57 12.33 -2.37
N ARG A 86 7.99 12.98 -1.29
CA ARG A 86 8.56 14.32 -1.38
C ARG A 86 9.96 14.28 -2.02
N PRO A 87 10.38 15.34 -2.73
CA PRO A 87 11.72 15.43 -3.31
C PRO A 87 12.82 15.20 -2.26
N GLY A 88 13.86 14.46 -2.63
CA GLY A 88 14.99 14.15 -1.74
C GLY A 88 14.82 12.86 -0.92
N TYR A 89 13.66 12.20 -1.00
CA TYR A 89 13.44 10.88 -0.43
C TYR A 89 13.45 9.81 -1.52
N TYR A 90 14.13 8.70 -1.22
CA TYR A 90 14.20 7.52 -2.09
C TYR A 90 13.74 6.30 -1.31
N LEU A 91 13.18 5.32 -2.02
CA LEU A 91 12.82 4.02 -1.46
C LEU A 91 13.86 2.99 -1.89
N SER A 92 14.24 2.09 -0.97
CA SER A 92 14.95 0.87 -1.36
C SER A 92 13.96 -0.03 -2.09
N GLN A 93 14.31 -0.44 -3.31
CA GLN A 93 13.46 -1.32 -4.12
C GLN A 93 13.24 -2.65 -3.40
N GLU A 94 12.02 -2.90 -2.95
CA GLU A 94 11.53 -4.26 -2.74
C GLU A 94 10.56 -4.58 -3.89
N THR A 95 10.88 -5.64 -4.61
CA THR A 95 10.10 -6.10 -5.76
C THR A 95 8.92 -6.93 -5.26
N GLY A 96 7.70 -6.39 -5.35
CA GLY A 96 6.46 -7.12 -5.09
C GLY A 96 5.71 -6.67 -3.83
N CYS A 97 4.42 -6.35 -4.00
CA CYS A 97 3.56 -5.88 -2.92
C CYS A 97 2.97 -7.02 -2.09
N THR A 98 3.59 -7.32 -0.95
CA THR A 98 3.05 -8.28 0.01
C THR A 98 2.08 -7.63 1.00
N ASN A 99 1.37 -8.46 1.77
CA ASN A 99 0.57 -8.02 2.93
C ASN A 99 1.32 -8.13 4.26
N LYS A 100 2.57 -8.61 4.24
CA LYS A 100 3.38 -8.74 5.45
C LYS A 100 4.03 -7.39 5.73
N GLY A 101 3.61 -6.73 6.81
CA GLY A 101 4.19 -5.47 7.26
C GLY A 101 5.36 -5.69 8.24
N PRO A 102 6.20 -4.65 8.47
CA PRO A 102 6.28 -3.41 7.70
C PRO A 102 6.92 -3.67 6.32
N SER A 103 6.27 -3.25 5.25
CA SER A 103 6.77 -3.40 3.87
C SER A 103 6.48 -2.16 3.03
N GLN A 104 7.36 -1.93 2.08
CA GLN A 104 7.23 -0.92 1.04
C GLN A 104 7.43 -1.62 -0.29
N CYS A 105 6.60 -1.37 -1.30
CA CYS A 105 6.75 -2.02 -2.59
C CYS A 105 6.51 -1.05 -3.73
N LEU A 106 7.24 -1.30 -4.82
CA LEU A 106 7.10 -0.61 -6.09
C LEU A 106 6.72 -1.61 -7.17
N CYS A 107 5.84 -1.22 -8.07
CA CYS A 107 5.42 -2.02 -9.22
C CYS A 107 4.99 -1.13 -10.37
N ASP A 108 5.00 -1.66 -11.59
CA ASP A 108 4.94 -0.91 -12.85
C ASP A 108 3.81 -1.39 -13.78
N THR A 109 2.84 -2.13 -13.24
CA THR A 109 1.64 -2.58 -13.96
C THR A 109 0.37 -1.96 -13.39
N ASP A 110 -0.67 -1.85 -14.20
CA ASP A 110 -1.91 -1.21 -13.77
C ASP A 110 -2.49 -1.90 -12.51
N LEU A 111 -2.81 -1.06 -11.52
CA LEU A 111 -3.43 -1.43 -10.24
C LEU A 111 -2.63 -2.44 -9.42
N CYS A 112 -1.34 -2.60 -9.69
CA CYS A 112 -0.46 -3.59 -9.06
C CYS A 112 -0.22 -3.38 -7.57
N ASN A 113 -0.52 -2.18 -7.06
CA ASN A 113 -0.46 -1.87 -5.63
C ASN A 113 -1.69 -2.39 -4.84
N LEU A 114 -2.57 -3.15 -5.50
CA LEU A 114 -3.46 -4.13 -4.89
C LEU A 114 -2.62 -5.34 -4.44
N SER A 115 -2.12 -5.29 -3.21
CA SER A 115 -1.78 -6.45 -2.36
C SER A 115 -1.80 -7.83 -3.05
N ASN A 116 -0.81 -8.15 -3.88
CA ASN A 116 -0.88 -9.37 -4.68
C ASN A 116 -0.20 -10.54 -3.95
N CYS A 117 -0.96 -11.61 -3.71
CA CYS A 117 -0.41 -12.95 -3.55
C CYS A 117 0.33 -13.31 -4.85
N LEU A 118 1.57 -13.78 -4.73
CA LEU A 118 2.40 -14.16 -5.88
C LEU A 118 1.63 -15.07 -6.84
N ASN A 119 1.51 -14.64 -8.09
CA ASN A 119 1.11 -15.50 -9.20
C ASN A 119 2.32 -16.36 -9.57
N ILE A 120 2.45 -17.56 -8.98
CA ILE A 120 3.47 -18.53 -9.42
C ILE A 120 3.00 -19.13 -10.75
N PHE A 121 3.34 -18.46 -11.85
CA PHE A 121 3.30 -19.06 -13.17
C PHE A 121 4.55 -19.92 -13.37
N LEU A 122 4.44 -21.23 -13.12
CA LEU A 122 5.32 -22.21 -13.75
C LEU A 122 4.54 -23.48 -14.07
N SER A 123 4.06 -23.50 -15.31
CA SER A 123 3.91 -24.66 -16.20
C SER A 123 3.21 -25.92 -15.67
N ILE A 124 2.00 -26.10 -16.20
CA ILE A 124 1.27 -27.36 -16.46
C ILE A 124 0.51 -27.95 -15.26
N SER A 125 -0.81 -27.78 -15.34
CA SER A 125 -1.89 -28.55 -14.73
C SER A 125 -2.13 -28.37 -13.22
N ILE A 126 -3.31 -27.83 -12.94
CA ILE A 126 -4.00 -27.65 -11.65
C ILE A 126 -3.74 -26.29 -10.99
N MET A 127 -4.64 -25.34 -11.29
CA MET A 127 -4.84 -24.12 -10.52
C MET A 127 -5.35 -24.49 -9.11
N TYR A 128 -4.46 -24.51 -8.13
CA TYR A 128 -4.86 -24.37 -6.73
C TYR A 128 -4.67 -22.92 -6.32
N VAL A 129 -5.79 -22.23 -6.09
CA VAL A 129 -5.80 -20.97 -5.35
C VAL A 129 -5.56 -21.32 -3.88
N VAL A 130 -4.32 -21.20 -3.44
CA VAL A 130 -3.98 -21.31 -2.02
C VAL A 130 -3.75 -19.90 -1.48
N CYS A 131 -4.84 -19.27 -1.06
CA CYS A 131 -4.80 -18.11 -0.17
C CYS A 131 -4.87 -18.68 1.26
N GLU A 132 -3.73 -19.14 1.80
CA GLU A 132 -3.74 -19.62 3.19
C GLU A 132 -3.93 -18.42 4.12
N LEU A 133 -5.14 -18.37 4.69
CA LEU A 133 -5.38 -18.13 6.11
C LEU A 133 -4.10 -18.37 6.94
N PHE A 134 -3.43 -17.30 7.33
CA PHE A 134 -2.67 -17.31 8.58
C PHE A 134 -3.00 -16.04 9.35
N ILE A 135 -3.77 -16.31 10.41
CA ILE A 135 -4.16 -15.51 11.57
C ILE A 135 -3.03 -14.58 12.01
#